data_AF-A0A074RU89-F1
#
_entry.id   AF-A0A074RU89-F1
#
_cell.length_a   1.000
_cell.length_b   1.000
_cell.length_c   1.000
_cell.angle_alpha   90.00
_cell.angle_beta   90.00
_cell.angle_gamma   90.00
#
_symmetry.space_group_name_H-M   'P 1'
#
loop_
_entity.id
_entity.type
_entity.pdbx_description
1 polymer ?
#
loop_
_entity_poly.entity_id
_entity_poly.type
_entity_poly.pdbx_seq_one_letter_code
_entity_poly.pdbx_strand_id
1 'polypeptide(L)'
;MLPIEIIEKIADYLFQPIPLASDPSGATSTRCKKRPWRDVSGFMWTSPSLHRMGYRRWIQAISVKNVDDWKVILEHIKLVREIHCFDGTLLDLSHQHTLSKMPNLRTATIDAHGDVWHDEFNRFAYRDILSALPSSLKRLEIEHAHGPDINIISLVKKYCPKLEELRLGRCTMFNRSPACDFWQSFPHDHDAYMSNIGTDSYAHSLGNELAPLKHLRSLQVGLYFVPPDIVLAHRLYHQRGLPAPETIHWQSAIPLADLHTNPLLQELPPHIEPATTTQLVELLHRRDEESPVEFKCQRCIEIAGASGSEAEQTANSILCEYLPELVSVEWMGWLTPQHLGTNSYRLSPRKH
;
A
#
# COMPACT_ATOMS: atom_id res chain seq x y z
N MET A 1 47.26 12.38 3.25
CA MET A 1 46.15 11.40 3.24
C MET A 1 45.19 11.76 4.36
N LEU A 2 43.88 11.68 4.14
CA LEU A 2 42.89 11.83 5.21
C LEU A 2 42.98 10.62 6.17
N PRO A 3 42.74 10.79 7.48
CA PRO A 3 42.54 9.70 8.43
C PRO A 3 41.41 8.76 8.01
N ILE A 4 41.54 7.46 8.33
CA ILE A 4 40.56 6.44 7.92
C ILE A 4 39.17 6.72 8.48
N GLU A 5 39.09 7.28 9.69
CA GLU A 5 37.85 7.66 10.37
C GLU A 5 37.11 8.76 9.60
N ILE A 6 37.84 9.70 9.00
CA ILE A 6 37.25 10.74 8.17
C ILE A 6 36.74 10.14 6.86
N ILE A 7 37.49 9.21 6.26
CA ILE A 7 37.08 8.49 5.05
C ILE A 7 35.81 7.66 5.31
N GLU A 8 35.72 7.00 6.46
CA GLU A 8 34.51 6.25 6.84
C GLU A 8 33.29 7.15 6.99
N LYS A 9 33.44 8.33 7.63
CA LYS A 9 32.36 9.32 7.71
C LYS A 9 31.93 9.84 6.34
N ILE A 10 32.89 10.08 5.44
CA ILE A 10 32.59 10.46 4.05
C ILE A 10 31.80 9.34 3.36
N ALA A 11 32.22 8.08 3.54
CA ALA A 11 31.51 6.95 2.98
C ALA A 11 30.09 6.81 3.57
N ASP A 12 29.94 6.94 4.89
CA ASP A 12 28.63 6.87 5.54
C ASP A 12 27.68 7.94 4.98
N TYR A 13 28.16 9.19 4.83
CA TYR A 13 27.38 10.28 4.23
C TYR A 13 27.07 10.04 2.74
N LEU A 14 28.08 9.65 1.97
CA LEU A 14 27.97 9.49 0.51
C LEU A 14 27.03 8.35 0.13
N PHE A 15 27.05 7.26 0.90
CA PHE A 15 26.24 6.06 0.64
C PHE A 15 24.97 5.99 1.49
N GLN A 16 24.68 7.01 2.31
CA GLN A 16 23.45 7.07 3.07
C GLN A 16 22.25 7.00 2.10
N PRO A 17 21.32 6.06 2.30
CA PRO A 17 20.09 6.00 1.52
C PRO A 17 19.32 7.32 1.68
N ILE A 18 18.84 7.88 0.57
CA ILE A 18 18.07 9.11 0.59
C ILE A 18 16.61 8.72 0.80
N PRO A 19 15.89 9.26 1.81
CA PRO A 19 14.45 9.05 1.91
C PRO A 19 13.80 9.46 0.59
N LEU A 20 12.92 8.63 0.04
CA LEU A 20 12.08 9.11 -1.05
C LEU A 20 11.26 10.28 -0.52
N ALA A 21 11.28 11.41 -1.24
CA ALA A 21 10.37 12.50 -0.94
C ALA A 21 8.95 11.94 -0.90
N SER A 22 8.12 12.44 0.02
CA SER A 22 6.69 12.16 0.02
C SER A 22 6.17 12.38 -1.41
N ASP A 23 5.56 11.33 -1.96
CA ASP A 23 4.89 11.37 -3.25
C ASP A 23 3.91 12.58 -3.25
N PRO A 24 3.66 13.30 -4.37
CA PRO A 24 2.57 14.26 -4.44
C PRO A 24 1.21 13.76 -3.88
N SER A 25 1.00 12.45 -3.79
CA SER A 25 -0.14 11.83 -3.08
C SER A 25 -0.11 11.97 -1.55
N GLY A 26 0.99 12.43 -0.95
CA GLY A 26 1.14 12.61 0.50
C GLY A 26 1.56 11.35 1.27
N ALA A 27 1.63 10.19 0.62
CA ALA A 27 2.13 8.96 1.25
C ALA A 27 3.63 9.09 1.55
N THR A 28 4.00 8.99 2.83
CA THR A 28 5.40 8.75 3.19
C THR A 28 5.77 7.36 2.71
N SER A 29 6.93 7.13 2.12
CA SER A 29 7.37 5.78 1.75
C SER A 29 8.44 5.29 2.71
N THR A 30 8.42 4.02 3.11
CA THR A 30 9.54 3.42 3.87
C THR A 30 10.77 3.22 3.00
N ARG A 31 10.61 3.38 1.67
CA ARG A 31 11.64 3.18 0.67
C ARG A 31 12.69 4.28 0.76
N CYS A 32 13.94 3.86 0.84
CA CYS A 32 15.07 4.73 0.58
C CYS A 32 15.58 4.54 -0.84
N LYS A 33 15.91 5.64 -1.52
CA LYS A 33 16.57 5.59 -2.82
C LYS A 33 18.08 5.45 -2.60
N LYS A 34 18.63 4.37 -3.14
CA LYS A 34 20.07 4.20 -3.30
C LYS A 34 20.64 5.35 -4.14
N ARG A 35 21.80 5.86 -3.73
CA ARG A 35 22.54 6.84 -4.54
C ARG A 35 22.87 6.27 -5.93
N PRO A 36 22.54 6.98 -7.02
CA PRO A 36 22.93 6.59 -8.38
C PRO A 36 24.43 6.30 -8.47
N TRP A 37 24.80 5.28 -9.25
CA TRP A 37 26.21 4.89 -9.41
C TRP A 37 27.12 6.05 -9.80
N ARG A 38 26.65 6.93 -10.70
CA ARG A 38 27.41 8.11 -11.16
C ARG A 38 27.79 9.08 -10.03
N ASP A 39 27.01 9.12 -8.95
CA ASP A 39 27.24 10.03 -7.82
C ASP A 39 28.29 9.48 -6.84
N VAL A 40 28.57 8.18 -6.93
CA VAL A 40 29.43 7.45 -5.98
C VAL A 40 30.63 6.77 -6.65
N SER A 41 30.68 6.73 -7.98
CA SER A 41 31.71 6.06 -8.77
C SER A 41 33.10 6.65 -8.53
N GLY A 42 33.21 7.97 -8.40
CA GLY A 42 34.48 8.64 -8.11
C GLY A 42 35.14 8.11 -6.83
N PHE A 43 34.36 7.98 -5.75
CA PHE A 43 34.84 7.37 -4.50
C PHE A 43 35.22 5.90 -4.69
N MET A 44 34.37 5.13 -5.39
CA MET A 44 34.59 3.69 -5.60
C MET A 44 35.71 3.35 -6.58
N TRP A 45 36.15 4.28 -7.42
CA TRP A 45 37.23 4.08 -8.39
C TRP A 45 38.58 4.64 -7.91
N THR A 46 38.58 5.39 -6.81
CA THR A 46 39.82 6.02 -6.31
C THR A 46 40.86 5.00 -5.86
N SER A 47 40.46 3.90 -5.21
CA SER A 47 41.37 2.80 -4.84
C SER A 47 40.61 1.51 -4.51
N PRO A 48 41.28 0.34 -4.49
CA PRO A 48 40.66 -0.93 -4.09
C PRO A 48 40.06 -0.91 -2.68
N SER A 49 40.70 -0.20 -1.73
CA SER A 49 40.22 -0.09 -0.35
C SER A 49 38.93 0.73 -0.28
N LEU A 50 38.87 1.86 -1.00
CA LEU A 50 37.67 2.71 -1.07
C LEU A 50 36.56 2.03 -1.86
N HIS A 51 36.90 1.29 -2.91
CA HIS A 51 35.96 0.43 -3.63
C HIS A 51 35.26 -0.53 -2.67
N ARG A 52 36.02 -1.31 -1.91
CA ARG A 52 35.46 -2.27 -0.94
C ARG A 52 34.61 -1.59 0.13
N MET A 53 35.07 -0.44 0.63
CA MET A 53 34.35 0.34 1.64
C MET A 53 33.00 0.87 1.13
N GLY A 54 33.01 1.45 -0.07
CA GLY A 54 31.83 1.99 -0.72
C GLY A 54 30.87 0.90 -1.15
N TYR A 55 31.37 -0.16 -1.79
CA TYR A 55 30.57 -1.30 -2.23
C TYR A 55 29.76 -1.93 -1.10
N ARG A 56 30.38 -2.16 0.07
CA ARG A 56 29.70 -2.72 1.26
C ARG A 56 28.56 -1.85 1.78
N ARG A 57 28.64 -0.53 1.62
CA ARG A 57 27.59 0.43 2.02
C ARG A 57 26.53 0.56 0.94
N TRP A 58 26.97 0.63 -0.30
CA TRP A 58 26.10 0.71 -1.46
C TRP A 58 25.16 -0.50 -1.49
N ILE A 59 25.64 -1.73 -1.29
CA ILE A 59 24.78 -2.93 -1.35
C ILE A 59 23.84 -3.14 -0.14
N GLN A 60 23.84 -2.24 0.84
CA GLN A 60 22.92 -2.35 2.00
C GLN A 60 21.46 -2.13 1.61
N ALA A 61 21.20 -1.34 0.56
CA ALA A 61 19.87 -1.13 -0.01
C ALA A 61 19.82 -1.66 -1.44
N ILE A 62 18.90 -2.59 -1.69
CA ILE A 62 18.76 -3.27 -2.98
C ILE A 62 17.30 -3.35 -3.42
N SER A 63 17.11 -3.40 -4.74
CA SER A 63 15.81 -3.66 -5.35
C SER A 63 15.92 -4.92 -6.19
N VAL A 64 14.98 -5.84 -6.02
CA VAL A 64 14.82 -7.06 -6.79
C VAL A 64 13.76 -6.77 -7.83
N LYS A 65 14.19 -6.49 -9.06
CA LYS A 65 13.29 -6.16 -10.17
C LYS A 65 12.90 -7.40 -10.95
N ASN A 66 13.82 -8.36 -11.05
CA ASN A 66 13.63 -9.61 -11.76
C ASN A 66 14.11 -10.79 -10.89
N VAL A 67 13.60 -11.98 -11.19
CA VAL A 67 13.97 -13.22 -10.48
C VAL A 67 15.50 -13.47 -10.50
N ASP A 68 16.17 -13.13 -11.60
CA ASP A 68 17.63 -13.30 -11.72
C ASP A 68 18.45 -12.44 -10.77
N ASP A 69 17.91 -11.33 -10.26
CA ASP A 69 18.61 -10.45 -9.32
C ASP A 69 18.95 -11.19 -8.01
N TRP A 70 18.16 -12.21 -7.66
CA TRP A 70 18.41 -13.04 -6.48
C TRP A 70 19.77 -13.72 -6.52
N LYS A 71 20.27 -14.11 -7.69
CA LYS A 71 21.59 -14.76 -7.83
C LYS A 71 22.69 -13.86 -7.27
N VAL A 72 22.66 -12.57 -7.65
CA VAL A 72 23.63 -11.57 -7.20
C VAL A 72 23.42 -11.24 -5.72
N ILE A 73 22.17 -11.11 -5.27
CA ILE A 73 21.86 -10.74 -3.89
C ILE A 73 22.31 -11.81 -2.90
N LEU A 74 22.15 -13.09 -3.25
CA LEU A 74 22.53 -14.22 -2.41
C LEU A 74 24.04 -14.24 -2.11
N GLU A 75 24.89 -13.76 -3.01
CA GLU A 75 26.34 -13.63 -2.80
C GLU A 75 26.68 -12.57 -1.74
N HIS A 76 25.77 -11.63 -1.47
CA HIS A 76 25.97 -10.48 -0.59
C HIS A 76 24.97 -10.40 0.56
N ILE A 77 24.28 -11.51 0.85
CA ILE A 77 23.11 -11.57 1.74
C ILE A 77 23.35 -11.00 3.14
N LYS A 78 24.58 -11.10 3.66
CA LYS A 78 24.98 -10.58 4.98
C LYS A 78 25.09 -9.06 5.03
N LEU A 79 25.19 -8.39 3.88
CA LEU A 79 25.36 -6.94 3.78
C LEU A 79 24.02 -6.20 3.62
N VAL A 80 22.99 -6.90 3.14
CA VAL A 80 21.67 -6.32 2.89
C VAL A 80 20.99 -5.91 4.20
N ARG A 81 20.49 -4.68 4.24
CA ARG A 81 19.72 -4.09 5.35
C ARG A 81 18.33 -3.63 4.92
N GLU A 82 18.17 -3.25 3.66
CA GLU A 82 16.91 -2.82 3.07
C GLU A 82 16.72 -3.50 1.72
N ILE A 83 15.52 -4.04 1.49
CA ILE A 83 15.17 -4.69 0.23
C ILE A 83 13.80 -4.23 -0.26
N HIS A 84 13.70 -4.06 -1.57
CA HIS A 84 12.44 -3.82 -2.24
C HIS A 84 12.23 -4.90 -3.30
N CYS A 85 11.22 -5.76 -3.12
CA CYS A 85 10.88 -6.83 -4.04
C CYS A 85 9.71 -6.38 -4.91
N PHE A 86 9.92 -6.33 -6.23
CA PHE A 86 8.85 -6.03 -7.19
C PHE A 86 7.97 -7.26 -7.45
N ASP A 87 6.80 -7.05 -8.04
CA ASP A 87 5.86 -8.10 -8.39
C ASP A 87 6.55 -9.24 -9.17
N GLY A 88 6.12 -10.47 -8.93
CA GLY A 88 6.68 -11.66 -9.57
C GLY A 88 7.98 -12.18 -8.97
N THR A 89 8.74 -11.39 -8.21
CA THR A 89 10.09 -11.79 -7.77
C THR A 89 10.12 -12.80 -6.63
N LEU A 90 9.00 -12.96 -5.90
CA LEU A 90 8.86 -13.88 -4.77
C LEU A 90 7.89 -15.05 -5.05
N LEU A 91 7.52 -15.28 -6.31
CA LEU A 91 6.55 -16.34 -6.64
C LEU A 91 7.14 -17.75 -6.50
N ASP A 92 8.43 -17.92 -6.80
CA ASP A 92 9.08 -19.22 -6.63
C ASP A 92 9.30 -19.53 -5.14
N LEU A 93 8.92 -20.74 -4.72
CA LEU A 93 9.11 -21.22 -3.35
C LEU A 93 10.56 -21.06 -2.86
N SER A 94 11.56 -21.22 -3.73
CA SER A 94 12.97 -21.01 -3.39
C SER A 94 13.28 -19.58 -2.96
N HIS A 95 12.59 -18.59 -3.53
CA HIS A 95 12.78 -17.16 -3.27
C HIS A 95 11.99 -16.68 -2.07
N GLN A 96 10.84 -17.28 -1.77
CA GLN A 96 10.02 -16.97 -0.59
C GLN A 96 10.78 -17.11 0.73
N HIS A 97 11.76 -18.04 0.79
CA HIS A 97 12.62 -18.22 1.96
C HIS A 97 13.86 -17.31 1.98
N THR A 98 14.15 -16.58 0.90
CA THR A 98 15.41 -15.83 0.78
C THR A 98 15.51 -14.69 1.79
N LEU A 99 14.41 -14.00 2.08
CA LEU A 99 14.41 -12.92 3.07
C LEU A 99 14.82 -13.42 4.46
N SER A 100 14.35 -14.60 4.87
CA SER A 100 14.71 -15.20 6.17
C SER A 100 16.20 -15.49 6.34
N LYS A 101 16.94 -15.61 5.24
CA LYS A 101 18.38 -15.86 5.22
C LYS A 101 19.21 -14.57 5.35
N MET A 102 18.58 -13.39 5.41
CA MET A 102 19.25 -12.09 5.56
C MET A 102 19.31 -11.67 7.04
N PRO A 103 20.41 -11.95 7.76
CA PRO A 103 20.47 -11.74 9.22
C PRO A 103 20.47 -10.26 9.63
N ASN A 104 20.72 -9.36 8.69
CA ASN A 104 20.82 -7.92 8.92
C ASN A 104 19.68 -7.13 8.27
N LEU A 105 18.68 -7.79 7.68
CA LEU A 105 17.56 -7.12 7.03
C LEU A 105 16.70 -6.41 8.08
N ARG A 106 16.55 -5.10 7.94
CA ARG A 106 15.77 -4.24 8.83
C ARG A 106 14.49 -3.72 8.18
N THR A 107 14.51 -3.51 6.86
CA THR A 107 13.37 -2.97 6.10
C THR A 107 13.10 -3.84 4.90
N ALA A 108 11.84 -4.22 4.67
CA ALA A 108 11.42 -4.89 3.46
C ALA A 108 10.16 -4.21 2.91
N THR A 109 10.20 -3.87 1.62
CA THR A 109 9.02 -3.47 0.84
C THR A 109 8.75 -4.56 -0.18
N ILE A 110 7.52 -5.03 -0.27
CA ILE A 110 7.16 -6.17 -1.10
C ILE A 110 5.89 -5.83 -1.88
N ASP A 111 6.02 -5.79 -3.19
CA ASP A 111 4.89 -5.74 -4.10
C ASP A 111 4.26 -7.15 -4.19
N ALA A 112 3.05 -7.25 -3.64
CA ALA A 112 2.30 -8.47 -3.41
C ALA A 112 1.20 -8.70 -4.43
N HIS A 113 1.17 -7.94 -5.53
CA HIS A 113 0.14 -8.09 -6.56
C HIS A 113 0.03 -9.52 -7.10
N GLY A 114 1.14 -10.25 -7.16
CA GLY A 114 1.16 -11.66 -7.52
C GLY A 114 0.69 -12.64 -6.44
N ASP A 115 0.06 -12.21 -5.34
CA ASP A 115 -0.49 -13.09 -4.29
C ASP A 115 -1.81 -13.79 -4.69
N VAL A 116 -2.30 -13.51 -5.90
CA VAL A 116 -3.38 -14.24 -6.56
C VAL A 116 -2.87 -14.85 -7.87
N TRP A 117 -3.51 -15.95 -8.28
CA TRP A 117 -3.23 -16.63 -9.55
C TRP A 117 -4.47 -17.40 -10.03
N HIS A 118 -4.49 -17.77 -11.31
CA HIS A 118 -5.53 -18.63 -11.86
C HIS A 118 -5.19 -20.11 -11.66
N ASP A 119 -6.05 -20.84 -10.96
CA ASP A 119 -5.96 -22.29 -10.78
C ASP A 119 -6.14 -23.06 -12.11
N GLU A 120 -6.07 -24.39 -12.05
CA GLU A 120 -6.25 -25.27 -13.23
C GLU A 120 -7.62 -25.12 -13.91
N PHE A 121 -8.62 -24.52 -13.23
CA PHE A 121 -9.96 -24.23 -13.73
C PHE A 121 -10.13 -22.75 -14.12
N ASN A 122 -9.04 -22.00 -14.22
CA ASN A 122 -9.02 -20.57 -14.50
C ASN A 122 -9.76 -19.72 -13.44
N ARG A 123 -9.87 -20.20 -12.21
CA ARG A 123 -10.46 -19.44 -11.09
C ARG A 123 -9.36 -18.79 -10.28
N PHE A 124 -9.62 -17.61 -9.72
CA PHE A 124 -8.69 -16.98 -8.81
C PHE A 124 -8.52 -17.79 -7.52
N ALA A 125 -7.27 -17.99 -7.13
CA ALA A 125 -6.87 -18.57 -5.87
C ALA A 125 -5.78 -17.70 -5.23
N TYR A 126 -5.83 -17.56 -3.91
CA TYR A 126 -4.74 -16.94 -3.15
C TYR A 126 -3.54 -17.88 -3.08
N ARG A 127 -2.35 -17.30 -3.04
CA ARG A 127 -1.10 -17.99 -2.75
C ARG A 127 -0.22 -17.15 -1.85
N ASP A 128 0.61 -17.82 -1.06
CA ASP A 128 1.60 -17.14 -0.25
C ASP A 128 2.74 -16.64 -1.14
N ILE A 129 3.13 -15.38 -0.95
CA ILE A 129 4.34 -14.77 -1.52
C ILE A 129 5.51 -14.78 -0.52
N LEU A 130 5.24 -15.15 0.73
CA LEU A 130 6.19 -15.17 1.83
C LEU A 130 5.90 -16.37 2.72
N SER A 131 6.95 -17.11 3.05
CA SER A 131 6.88 -18.27 3.94
C SER A 131 7.64 -18.06 5.25
N ALA A 132 8.63 -17.16 5.25
CA ALA A 132 9.41 -16.80 6.42
C ALA A 132 10.00 -15.39 6.31
N LEU A 133 10.14 -14.73 7.46
CA LEU A 133 10.78 -13.41 7.60
C LEU A 133 12.00 -13.52 8.54
N PRO A 134 13.01 -12.65 8.39
CA PRO A 134 14.14 -12.63 9.32
C PRO A 134 13.76 -11.92 10.62
N SER A 135 14.19 -12.44 11.76
CA SER A 135 13.91 -11.85 13.08
C SER A 135 14.57 -10.47 13.30
N SER A 136 15.48 -10.07 12.41
CA SER A 136 16.09 -8.74 12.40
C SER A 136 15.16 -7.66 11.85
N LEU A 137 14.08 -8.03 11.14
CA LEU A 137 13.19 -7.10 10.48
C LEU A 137 12.49 -6.18 11.48
N LYS A 138 12.48 -4.88 11.15
CA LYS A 138 11.90 -3.81 11.96
C LYS A 138 10.77 -3.09 11.24
N ARG A 139 10.82 -3.03 9.91
CA ARG A 139 9.82 -2.36 9.08
C ARG A 139 9.43 -3.27 7.92
N LEU A 140 8.13 -3.49 7.76
CA LEU A 140 7.57 -4.27 6.65
C LEU A 140 6.48 -3.44 5.96
N GLU A 141 6.60 -3.31 4.65
CA GLU A 141 5.60 -2.70 3.79
C GLU A 141 5.19 -3.72 2.72
N ILE A 142 3.91 -4.06 2.72
CA ILE A 142 3.27 -4.84 1.67
C ILE A 142 2.53 -3.85 0.76
N GLU A 143 2.73 -3.97 -0.54
CA GLU A 143 2.07 -3.12 -1.54
C GLU A 143 1.20 -3.99 -2.44
N HIS A 144 0.10 -3.43 -2.94
CA HIS A 144 -0.74 -4.06 -3.96
C HIS A 144 -1.24 -5.48 -3.65
N ALA A 145 -1.39 -5.87 -2.37
CA ALA A 145 -1.91 -7.20 -2.03
C ALA A 145 -3.40 -7.35 -2.41
N HIS A 146 -3.80 -8.55 -2.83
CA HIS A 146 -5.20 -8.97 -2.93
C HIS A 146 -5.61 -9.86 -1.75
N GLY A 147 -4.65 -10.61 -1.20
CA GLY A 147 -4.85 -11.56 -0.11
C GLY A 147 -5.31 -10.91 1.19
N PRO A 148 -5.76 -11.75 2.14
CA PRO A 148 -6.19 -11.26 3.45
C PRO A 148 -4.97 -10.87 4.30
N ASP A 149 -5.03 -9.70 4.92
CA ASP A 149 -3.93 -9.13 5.72
C ASP A 149 -3.49 -10.04 6.88
N ILE A 150 -4.41 -10.88 7.37
CA ILE A 150 -4.16 -11.86 8.44
C ILE A 150 -3.01 -12.82 8.13
N ASN A 151 -2.76 -13.14 6.86
CA ASN A 151 -1.66 -14.03 6.47
C ASN A 151 -0.31 -13.34 6.74
N ILE A 152 -0.19 -12.06 6.37
CA ILE A 152 0.99 -11.25 6.64
C ILE A 152 1.17 -11.03 8.14
N ILE A 153 0.10 -10.66 8.85
CA ILE A 153 0.13 -10.45 10.30
C ILE A 153 0.59 -11.74 11.02
N SER A 154 0.11 -12.90 10.60
CA SER A 154 0.50 -14.20 11.15
C SER A 154 2.01 -14.47 10.96
N LEU A 155 2.56 -14.15 9.79
CA LEU A 155 4.01 -14.27 9.54
C LEU A 155 4.81 -13.32 10.44
N VAL A 156 4.38 -12.07 10.55
CA VAL A 156 5.05 -11.06 11.40
C VAL A 156 5.03 -11.48 12.86
N LYS A 157 3.90 -11.95 13.39
CA LYS A 157 3.78 -12.48 14.77
C LYS A 157 4.77 -13.60 15.02
N LYS A 158 4.88 -14.53 14.07
CA LYS A 158 5.72 -15.72 14.19
C LYS A 158 7.21 -15.40 14.15
N TYR A 159 7.63 -14.53 13.23
CA TYR A 159 9.05 -14.36 12.92
C TYR A 159 9.64 -13.03 13.39
N CYS A 160 8.83 -11.98 13.53
CA CYS A 160 9.26 -10.60 13.77
C CYS A 160 8.55 -9.98 14.97
N PRO A 161 8.62 -10.56 16.19
CA PRO A 161 7.91 -10.02 17.37
C PRO A 161 8.41 -8.63 17.81
N LYS A 162 9.53 -8.15 17.26
CA LYS A 162 10.12 -6.83 17.51
C LYS A 162 9.91 -5.86 16.33
N LEU A 163 8.96 -6.13 15.45
CA LEU A 163 8.59 -5.23 14.36
C LEU A 163 8.11 -3.89 14.95
N GLU A 164 8.56 -2.79 14.35
CA GLU A 164 8.27 -1.42 14.79
C GLU A 164 7.31 -0.70 13.83
N GLU A 165 7.29 -1.08 12.55
CA GLU A 165 6.42 -0.50 11.54
C GLU A 165 5.85 -1.57 10.62
N LEU A 166 4.53 -1.58 10.45
CA LEU A 166 3.80 -2.46 9.55
C LEU A 166 2.91 -1.62 8.64
N ARG A 167 3.03 -1.83 7.33
CA ARG A 167 2.18 -1.19 6.32
C ARG A 167 1.55 -2.25 5.43
N LEU A 168 0.23 -2.24 5.37
CA LEU A 168 -0.59 -3.23 4.68
C LEU A 168 -1.33 -2.53 3.54
N GLY A 169 -0.64 -2.40 2.41
CA GLY A 169 -1.16 -1.80 1.18
C GLY A 169 -1.90 -2.82 0.31
N ARG A 170 -3.05 -2.40 -0.21
CA ARG A 170 -3.90 -3.23 -1.07
C ARG A 170 -3.76 -2.84 -2.53
N CYS A 171 -4.03 -3.77 -3.44
CA CYS A 171 -4.34 -3.38 -4.82
C CYS A 171 -5.70 -2.67 -4.77
N THR A 172 -5.81 -1.50 -5.39
CA THR A 172 -7.05 -0.73 -5.42
C THR A 172 -7.34 -0.26 -6.83
N MET A 173 -8.56 0.19 -7.04
CA MET A 173 -8.94 0.78 -8.33
C MET A 173 -8.22 2.10 -8.65
N PHE A 174 -7.48 2.67 -7.69
CA PHE A 174 -6.77 3.95 -7.82
C PHE A 174 -5.28 3.76 -8.13
N ASN A 175 -4.65 2.68 -7.67
CA ASN A 175 -3.20 2.48 -7.78
C ASN A 175 -2.75 1.65 -8.99
N ARG A 176 -3.69 1.18 -9.83
CA ARG A 176 -3.37 0.40 -11.03
C ARG A 176 -4.18 0.80 -12.24
N SER A 177 -3.49 1.11 -13.34
CA SER A 177 -4.07 1.44 -14.64
C SER A 177 -3.24 0.78 -15.75
N PRO A 178 -3.83 -0.11 -16.57
CA PRO A 178 -5.23 -0.55 -16.55
C PRO A 178 -5.58 -1.35 -15.28
N ALA A 179 -6.88 -1.58 -15.06
CA ALA A 179 -7.37 -2.46 -14.00
C ALA A 179 -6.68 -3.84 -14.09
N CYS A 180 -6.30 -4.43 -12.95
CA CYS A 180 -5.89 -5.84 -12.98
C CYS A 180 -7.11 -6.75 -13.22
N ASP A 181 -6.82 -7.93 -13.75
CA ASP A 181 -7.81 -8.96 -14.09
C ASP A 181 -8.61 -9.47 -12.89
N PHE A 182 -8.03 -9.43 -11.68
CA PHE A 182 -8.72 -9.74 -10.43
C PHE A 182 -10.07 -9.01 -10.31
N TRP A 183 -10.10 -7.71 -10.59
CA TRP A 183 -11.31 -6.89 -10.44
C TRP A 183 -12.43 -7.25 -11.42
N GLN A 184 -12.11 -7.89 -12.55
CA GLN A 184 -13.13 -8.39 -13.48
C GLN A 184 -13.90 -9.57 -12.88
N SER A 185 -13.25 -10.39 -12.05
CA SER A 185 -13.88 -11.53 -11.37
C SER A 185 -14.52 -11.14 -10.04
N PHE A 186 -14.02 -10.10 -9.38
CA PHE A 186 -14.52 -9.62 -8.09
C PHE A 186 -14.81 -8.11 -8.11
N PRO A 187 -15.77 -7.65 -8.93
CA PRO A 187 -16.08 -6.22 -9.08
C PRO A 187 -16.66 -5.58 -7.81
N HIS A 188 -17.10 -6.38 -6.84
CA HIS A 188 -17.67 -5.91 -5.57
C HIS A 188 -16.72 -6.07 -4.39
N ASP A 189 -15.55 -6.71 -4.57
CA ASP A 189 -14.55 -6.83 -3.49
C ASP A 189 -13.94 -5.47 -3.11
N HIS A 190 -14.18 -4.44 -3.92
CA HIS A 190 -13.92 -3.04 -3.57
C HIS A 190 -14.56 -2.63 -2.24
N ASP A 191 -15.78 -3.11 -1.97
CA ASP A 191 -16.55 -2.76 -0.77
C ASP A 191 -15.87 -3.30 0.50
N ALA A 192 -15.10 -4.38 0.38
CA ALA A 192 -14.38 -4.98 1.51
C ALA A 192 -13.30 -4.05 2.10
N TYR A 193 -12.85 -3.04 1.35
CA TYR A 193 -11.87 -2.06 1.83
C TYR A 193 -12.34 -0.61 1.75
N MET A 194 -13.62 -0.38 1.45
CA MET A 194 -14.28 0.92 1.46
C MET A 194 -15.54 0.83 2.31
N SER A 195 -15.42 1.07 3.62
CA SER A 195 -16.56 1.04 4.53
C SER A 195 -16.27 1.83 5.79
N ASN A 196 -17.24 2.64 6.19
CA ASN A 196 -17.33 3.22 7.54
C ASN A 196 -18.31 2.45 8.45
N ILE A 197 -18.93 1.38 7.95
CA ILE A 197 -19.83 0.50 8.69
C ILE A 197 -19.02 -0.63 9.32
N GLY A 198 -19.26 -0.91 10.61
CA GLY A 198 -18.59 -2.00 11.34
C GLY A 198 -17.16 -1.67 11.77
N THR A 199 -16.76 -0.40 11.71
CA THR A 199 -15.45 0.12 12.09
C THR A 199 -14.94 -0.42 13.43
N ASP A 200 -15.77 -0.39 14.47
CA ASP A 200 -15.38 -0.85 15.81
C ASP A 200 -15.08 -2.35 15.84
N SER A 201 -15.93 -3.15 15.20
CA SER A 201 -15.75 -4.61 15.12
C SER A 201 -14.49 -4.97 14.34
N TYR A 202 -14.22 -4.23 13.26
CA TYR A 202 -12.97 -4.36 12.51
C TYR A 202 -11.76 -3.98 13.38
N ALA A 203 -11.79 -2.83 14.06
CA ALA A 203 -10.70 -2.35 14.89
C ALA A 203 -10.40 -3.29 16.07
N HIS A 204 -11.42 -3.87 16.71
CA HIS A 204 -11.23 -4.90 17.74
C HIS A 204 -10.59 -6.17 17.14
N SER A 205 -11.04 -6.62 15.97
CA SER A 205 -10.49 -7.80 15.31
C SER A 205 -9.03 -7.60 14.92
N LEU A 206 -8.71 -6.46 14.28
CA LEU A 206 -7.35 -6.09 13.92
C LEU A 206 -6.46 -5.91 15.15
N GLY A 207 -6.96 -5.21 16.19
CA GLY A 207 -6.26 -5.00 17.45
C GLY A 207 -5.90 -6.32 18.14
N ASN A 208 -6.85 -7.25 18.23
CA ASN A 208 -6.62 -8.60 18.77
C ASN A 208 -5.51 -9.33 18.00
N GLU A 209 -5.53 -9.25 16.67
CA GLU A 209 -4.53 -9.92 15.85
C GLU A 209 -3.13 -9.33 16.01
N LEU A 210 -3.05 -8.00 16.10
CA LEU A 210 -1.79 -7.27 16.26
C LEU A 210 -1.28 -7.26 17.71
N ALA A 211 -2.10 -7.53 18.73
CA ALA A 211 -1.73 -7.43 20.15
C ALA A 211 -0.41 -8.13 20.55
N PRO A 212 0.01 -9.26 19.93
CA PRO A 212 1.32 -9.85 20.21
C PRO A 212 2.53 -9.00 19.77
N LEU A 213 2.33 -8.05 18.86
CA LEU A 213 3.37 -7.14 18.34
C LEU A 213 3.57 -5.95 19.26
N LYS A 214 4.08 -6.21 20.47
CA LYS A 214 4.21 -5.22 21.54
C LYS A 214 5.10 -4.01 21.21
N HIS A 215 5.95 -4.14 20.20
CA HIS A 215 6.87 -3.10 19.75
C HIS A 215 6.37 -2.32 18.51
N LEU A 216 5.15 -2.59 18.04
CA LEU A 216 4.60 -1.92 16.89
C LEU A 216 4.29 -0.45 17.24
N ARG A 217 4.99 0.46 16.58
CA ARG A 217 4.91 1.91 16.81
C ARG A 217 4.20 2.65 15.69
N SER A 218 4.24 2.11 14.48
CA SER A 218 3.59 2.69 13.31
C SER A 218 2.80 1.62 12.56
N LEU A 219 1.54 1.92 12.25
CA LEU A 219 0.65 1.05 11.49
C LEU A 219 0.03 1.84 10.33
N GLN A 220 0.12 1.31 9.11
CA GLN A 220 -0.67 1.78 7.97
C GLN A 220 -1.53 0.65 7.46
N VAL A 221 -2.81 0.94 7.19
CA VAL A 221 -3.76 -0.04 6.65
C VAL A 221 -4.44 0.53 5.42
N GLY A 222 -4.49 -0.28 4.36
CA GLY A 222 -5.06 0.03 3.05
C GLY A 222 -6.59 0.10 3.01
N LEU A 223 -7.24 0.71 4.01
CA LEU A 223 -8.70 0.86 4.11
C LEU A 223 -9.14 2.31 4.02
N TYR A 224 -10.30 2.53 3.40
CA TYR A 224 -10.97 3.82 3.33
C TYR A 224 -12.21 3.81 4.21
N PHE A 225 -12.27 4.69 5.21
CA PHE A 225 -13.45 4.86 6.06
C PHE A 225 -14.46 5.80 5.41
N VAL A 226 -15.18 5.28 4.42
CA VAL A 226 -16.19 6.01 3.64
C VAL A 226 -17.39 5.11 3.36
N PRO A 227 -18.55 5.66 2.99
CA PRO A 227 -19.68 4.84 2.55
C PRO A 227 -19.27 3.92 1.37
N PRO A 228 -19.72 2.65 1.31
CA PRO A 228 -19.31 1.72 0.25
C PRO A 228 -19.60 2.23 -1.17
N ASP A 229 -20.75 2.87 -1.36
CA ASP A 229 -21.18 3.37 -2.67
C ASP A 229 -20.51 4.70 -3.09
N ILE A 230 -19.57 5.25 -2.31
CA ILE A 230 -19.03 6.61 -2.54
C ILE A 230 -18.36 6.76 -3.90
N VAL A 231 -17.71 5.70 -4.42
CA VAL A 231 -17.05 5.73 -5.72
C VAL A 231 -18.09 5.85 -6.84
N LEU A 232 -19.13 5.02 -6.78
CA LEU A 232 -20.25 5.07 -7.73
C LEU A 232 -20.98 6.41 -7.64
N ALA A 233 -21.26 6.89 -6.43
CA ALA A 233 -21.88 8.19 -6.18
C ALA A 233 -21.05 9.33 -6.81
N HIS A 234 -19.73 9.31 -6.59
CA HIS A 234 -18.82 10.30 -7.14
C HIS A 234 -18.87 10.34 -8.67
N ARG A 235 -18.69 9.18 -9.31
CA ARG A 235 -18.50 9.08 -10.76
C ARG A 235 -19.78 9.18 -11.57
N LEU A 236 -20.90 8.70 -11.04
CA LEU A 236 -22.19 8.73 -11.76
C LEU A 236 -23.00 10.00 -11.51
N TYR A 237 -22.82 10.64 -10.34
CA TYR A 237 -23.66 11.76 -9.91
C TYR A 237 -22.86 13.01 -9.55
N HIS A 238 -21.93 12.93 -8.61
CA HIS A 238 -21.34 14.14 -8.04
C HIS A 238 -20.47 14.92 -9.03
N GLN A 239 -19.71 14.25 -9.89
CA GLN A 239 -18.94 14.90 -10.97
C GLN A 239 -19.83 15.67 -11.95
N ARG A 240 -21.12 15.34 -12.02
CA ARG A 240 -22.14 16.01 -12.85
C ARG A 240 -22.96 17.04 -12.07
N GLY A 241 -22.61 17.31 -10.82
CA GLY A 241 -23.34 18.22 -9.93
C GLY A 241 -24.66 17.65 -9.39
N LEU A 242 -24.94 16.37 -9.59
CA LEU A 242 -26.19 15.71 -9.17
C LEU A 242 -26.05 15.06 -7.78
N PRO A 243 -27.15 14.96 -6.99
CA PRO A 243 -27.18 14.10 -5.81
C PRO A 243 -27.19 12.63 -6.20
N ALA A 244 -26.46 11.81 -5.46
CA ALA A 244 -26.64 10.37 -5.52
C ALA A 244 -27.92 9.96 -4.76
N PRO A 245 -28.67 8.96 -5.27
CA PRO A 245 -29.76 8.33 -4.51
C PRO A 245 -29.21 7.54 -3.31
N GLU A 246 -30.09 7.17 -2.37
CA GLU A 246 -29.73 6.35 -1.21
C GLU A 246 -29.21 4.95 -1.59
N THR A 247 -29.69 4.40 -2.69
CA THR A 247 -29.22 3.12 -3.24
C THR A 247 -28.92 3.28 -4.72
N ILE A 248 -27.71 2.89 -5.14
CA ILE A 248 -27.28 2.98 -6.54
C ILE A 248 -27.38 1.62 -7.21
N HIS A 249 -28.38 1.47 -8.10
CA HIS A 249 -28.49 0.29 -8.97
C HIS A 249 -27.61 0.45 -10.21
N TRP A 250 -26.33 0.09 -10.08
CA TRP A 250 -25.29 0.34 -11.09
C TRP A 250 -25.65 -0.18 -12.49
N GLN A 251 -26.34 -1.32 -12.62
CA GLN A 251 -26.74 -1.86 -13.93
C GLN A 251 -27.60 -0.87 -14.74
N SER A 252 -28.43 -0.09 -14.05
CA SER A 252 -29.26 0.95 -14.66
C SER A 252 -28.61 2.33 -14.65
N ALA A 253 -27.81 2.63 -13.62
CA ALA A 253 -27.24 3.96 -13.43
C ALA A 253 -26.09 4.25 -14.41
N ILE A 254 -25.29 3.24 -14.77
CA ILE A 254 -24.18 3.41 -15.72
C ILE A 254 -24.67 3.83 -17.11
N PRO A 255 -25.58 3.10 -17.77
CA PRO A 255 -26.05 3.49 -19.09
C PRO A 255 -26.78 4.84 -19.08
N LEU A 256 -27.51 5.15 -18.00
CA LEU A 256 -28.18 6.45 -17.82
C LEU A 256 -27.20 7.61 -17.66
N ALA A 257 -26.01 7.38 -17.11
CA ALA A 257 -25.00 8.40 -16.96
C ALA A 257 -24.32 8.75 -18.30
N ASP A 258 -24.21 7.77 -19.20
CA ASP A 258 -23.61 7.95 -20.52
C ASP A 258 -24.52 8.71 -21.50
N LEU A 259 -25.83 8.77 -21.24
CA LEU A 259 -26.77 9.61 -21.99
C LEU A 259 -26.39 11.09 -21.85
N HIS A 260 -25.71 11.63 -22.86
CA HIS A 260 -25.38 13.03 -22.93
C HIS A 260 -26.68 13.86 -23.01
N THR A 261 -26.92 14.66 -21.97
CA THR A 261 -27.76 15.88 -21.87
C THR A 261 -29.17 15.81 -21.22
N ASN A 262 -29.35 16.75 -20.28
CA ASN A 262 -30.54 17.40 -19.71
C ASN A 262 -31.74 16.55 -19.22
N PRO A 263 -31.95 16.44 -17.89
CA PRO A 263 -33.04 15.65 -17.29
C PRO A 263 -34.45 16.24 -17.44
N LEU A 264 -34.62 17.33 -18.19
CA LEU A 264 -35.89 18.07 -18.27
C LEU A 264 -36.68 17.87 -19.57
N LEU A 265 -36.19 17.12 -20.57
CA LEU A 265 -36.84 17.13 -21.90
C LEU A 265 -36.96 15.81 -22.68
N GLN A 266 -36.65 14.63 -22.13
CA GLN A 266 -36.87 13.39 -22.90
C GLN A 266 -37.42 12.23 -22.07
N GLU A 267 -38.40 11.54 -22.66
CA GLU A 267 -38.83 10.20 -22.27
C GLU A 267 -37.61 9.28 -22.29
N LEU A 268 -37.40 8.52 -21.19
CA LEU A 268 -36.34 7.52 -21.14
C LEU A 268 -36.46 6.58 -22.36
N PRO A 269 -35.34 6.21 -23.02
CA PRO A 269 -35.36 5.18 -24.05
C PRO A 269 -36.07 3.93 -23.52
N PRO A 270 -37.01 3.33 -24.28
CA PRO A 270 -37.85 2.25 -23.78
C PRO A 270 -37.06 0.97 -23.43
N HIS A 271 -35.83 0.83 -23.92
CA HIS A 271 -34.95 -0.31 -23.68
C HIS A 271 -33.50 0.15 -23.48
N ILE A 272 -33.15 0.51 -22.25
CA ILE A 272 -31.74 0.68 -21.87
C ILE A 272 -31.21 -0.70 -21.47
N GLU A 273 -30.21 -1.20 -22.20
CA GLU A 273 -29.54 -2.45 -21.84
C GLU A 273 -28.80 -2.27 -20.50
N PRO A 274 -28.88 -3.26 -19.58
CA PRO A 274 -28.18 -3.18 -18.31
C PRO A 274 -26.68 -3.22 -18.52
N ALA A 275 -25.94 -2.41 -17.76
CA ALA A 275 -24.50 -2.43 -17.80
C ALA A 275 -23.93 -3.80 -17.40
N THR A 276 -22.84 -4.17 -18.05
CA THR A 276 -22.06 -5.38 -17.80
C THR A 276 -21.05 -5.16 -16.68
N THR A 277 -20.54 -6.25 -16.10
CA THR A 277 -19.44 -6.21 -15.13
C THR A 277 -18.19 -5.50 -15.69
N THR A 278 -17.88 -5.70 -16.96
CA THR A 278 -16.76 -5.01 -17.62
C THR A 278 -16.95 -3.50 -17.58
N GLN A 279 -18.14 -3.00 -17.89
CA GLN A 279 -18.45 -1.57 -17.82
C GLN A 279 -18.39 -1.03 -16.39
N LEU A 280 -18.81 -1.82 -15.39
CA LEU A 280 -18.65 -1.46 -13.98
C LEU A 280 -17.17 -1.31 -13.61
N VAL A 281 -16.33 -2.29 -13.93
CA VAL A 281 -14.90 -2.26 -13.62
C VAL A 281 -14.19 -1.11 -14.33
N GLU A 282 -14.51 -0.88 -15.60
CA GLU A 282 -14.00 0.27 -16.36
C GLU A 282 -14.39 1.60 -15.72
N LEU A 283 -15.64 1.73 -15.27
CA LEU A 283 -16.09 2.91 -14.54
C LEU A 283 -15.35 3.08 -13.22
N LEU A 284 -15.17 2.00 -12.44
CA LEU A 284 -14.50 2.00 -11.14
C LEU A 284 -12.97 2.18 -11.23
N HIS A 285 -12.35 1.92 -12.38
CA HIS A 285 -10.91 2.15 -12.58
C HIS A 285 -10.59 3.37 -13.45
N ARG A 286 -11.61 4.12 -13.89
CA ARG A 286 -11.42 5.40 -14.56
C ARG A 286 -10.63 6.34 -13.65
N ARG A 287 -9.55 6.94 -14.16
CA ARG A 287 -8.85 7.98 -13.42
C ARG A 287 -9.78 9.19 -13.30
N ASP A 288 -9.90 9.73 -12.09
CA ASP A 288 -10.61 10.98 -11.90
C ASP A 288 -9.83 12.11 -12.60
N GLU A 289 -10.53 13.00 -13.31
CA GLU A 289 -9.93 14.16 -13.99
C GLU A 289 -9.50 15.26 -13.00
N GLU A 290 -9.58 14.99 -11.71
CA GLU A 290 -9.29 15.93 -10.65
C GLU A 290 -7.79 16.29 -10.58
N SER A 291 -7.52 17.46 -9.99
CA SER A 291 -6.17 18.00 -9.83
C SER A 291 -5.27 16.99 -9.09
N PRO A 292 -4.02 16.79 -9.52
CA PRO A 292 -3.06 15.94 -8.79
C PRO A 292 -2.68 16.50 -7.42
N VAL A 293 -3.16 17.69 -7.07
CA VAL A 293 -2.77 18.44 -5.86
C VAL A 293 -3.88 18.44 -4.81
N GLU A 294 -5.15 18.35 -5.20
CA GLU A 294 -6.28 18.50 -4.26
C GLU A 294 -7.55 17.84 -4.80
N PHE A 295 -8.28 17.17 -3.90
CA PHE A 295 -9.61 16.60 -4.15
C PHE A 295 -10.69 17.68 -4.04
N LYS A 296 -11.62 17.76 -5.01
CA LYS A 296 -12.50 18.94 -5.17
C LYS A 296 -14.00 18.67 -5.07
N CYS A 297 -14.42 17.41 -4.93
CA CYS A 297 -15.84 17.10 -4.92
C CYS A 297 -16.51 17.48 -3.58
N GLN A 298 -17.22 18.62 -3.57
CA GLN A 298 -17.89 19.17 -2.38
C GLN A 298 -18.87 18.17 -1.73
N ARG A 299 -19.66 17.43 -2.53
CA ARG A 299 -20.60 16.43 -2.00
C ARG A 299 -19.87 15.27 -1.32
N CYS A 300 -18.76 14.80 -1.90
CA CYS A 300 -17.93 13.77 -1.26
C CYS A 300 -17.33 14.28 0.05
N ILE A 301 -16.88 15.54 0.10
CA ILE A 301 -16.38 16.16 1.33
C ILE A 301 -17.47 16.20 2.41
N GLU A 302 -18.69 16.59 2.06
CA GLU A 302 -19.82 16.64 2.99
C GLU A 302 -20.21 15.25 3.51
N ILE A 303 -20.23 14.23 2.65
CA ILE A 303 -20.63 12.87 3.00
C ILE A 303 -19.55 12.15 3.81
N ALA A 304 -18.30 12.22 3.37
CA ALA A 304 -17.20 11.40 3.89
C ALA A 304 -16.33 12.13 4.93
N GLY A 305 -16.32 13.47 4.95
CA GLY A 305 -15.37 14.24 5.75
C GLY A 305 -15.50 13.96 7.25
N ALA A 306 -16.65 14.31 7.85
CA ALA A 306 -16.85 14.14 9.28
C ALA A 306 -17.00 12.66 9.67
N SER A 307 -17.83 11.92 8.93
CA SER A 307 -18.12 10.50 9.23
C SER A 307 -16.90 9.60 9.11
N GLY A 308 -16.04 9.83 8.10
CA GLY A 308 -14.80 9.09 7.93
C GLY A 308 -13.78 9.40 9.00
N SER A 309 -13.61 10.69 9.36
CA SER A 309 -12.68 11.06 10.44
C SER A 309 -13.13 10.52 11.80
N GLU A 310 -14.43 10.51 12.10
CA GLU A 310 -14.97 9.92 13.33
C GLU A 310 -14.72 8.41 13.39
N ALA A 311 -14.94 7.70 12.28
CA ALA A 311 -14.64 6.27 12.15
C ALA A 311 -13.14 6.00 12.37
N GLU A 312 -12.26 6.75 11.71
CA GLU A 312 -10.80 6.64 11.88
C GLU A 312 -10.38 6.90 13.34
N GLN A 313 -10.92 7.93 13.99
CA GLN A 313 -10.63 8.25 15.40
C GLN A 313 -11.11 7.16 16.36
N THR A 314 -12.28 6.57 16.10
CA THR A 314 -12.82 5.47 16.90
C THR A 314 -11.95 4.22 16.75
N ALA A 315 -11.59 3.87 15.52
CA ALA A 315 -10.66 2.77 15.24
C ALA A 315 -9.30 2.98 15.92
N ASN A 316 -8.73 4.18 15.83
CA ASN A 316 -7.48 4.55 16.49
C ASN A 316 -7.56 4.40 18.01
N SER A 317 -8.68 4.80 18.62
CA SER A 317 -8.90 4.70 20.05
C SER A 317 -8.94 3.25 20.51
N ILE A 318 -9.62 2.38 19.76
CA ILE A 318 -9.67 0.94 20.02
C ILE A 318 -8.28 0.32 19.85
N LEU A 319 -7.56 0.61 18.75
CA LEU A 319 -6.21 0.07 18.51
C LEU A 319 -5.22 0.44 19.62
N CYS A 320 -5.32 1.64 20.18
CA CYS A 320 -4.51 2.07 21.34
C CYS A 320 -4.70 1.19 22.58
N GLU A 321 -5.84 0.51 22.72
CA GLU A 321 -6.08 -0.40 23.86
C GLU A 321 -5.31 -1.70 23.72
N TYR A 322 -5.11 -2.16 22.48
CA TYR A 322 -4.37 -3.39 22.18
C TYR A 322 -2.87 -3.17 21.99
N LEU A 323 -2.46 -1.98 21.54
CA LEU A 323 -1.10 -1.67 21.12
C LEU A 323 -0.55 -0.47 21.90
N PRO A 324 0.03 -0.68 23.10
CA PRO A 324 0.43 0.42 23.99
C PRO A 324 1.63 1.24 23.48
N GLU A 325 2.47 0.67 22.61
CA GLU A 325 3.62 1.38 22.00
C GLU A 325 3.25 2.10 20.69
N LEU A 326 1.99 2.03 20.26
CA LEU A 326 1.55 2.64 19.00
C LEU A 326 1.60 4.18 19.09
N VAL A 327 2.36 4.80 18.19
CA VAL A 327 2.59 6.26 18.13
C VAL A 327 1.98 6.87 16.88
N SER A 328 1.82 6.10 15.81
CA SER A 328 1.20 6.57 14.57
C SER A 328 0.30 5.52 13.92
N VAL A 329 -0.85 5.97 13.42
CA VAL A 329 -1.73 5.18 12.56
C VAL A 329 -2.04 5.98 11.30
N GLU A 330 -1.99 5.29 10.16
CA GLU A 330 -2.32 5.84 8.85
C GLU A 330 -3.40 5.01 8.17
N TRP A 331 -4.44 5.69 7.68
CA TRP A 331 -5.55 5.11 6.90
C TRP A 331 -5.55 5.69 5.50
N MET A 332 -6.09 4.99 4.51
CA MET A 332 -6.19 5.54 3.15
C MET A 332 -7.26 6.63 3.10
N GLY A 333 -6.90 7.77 2.54
CA GLY A 333 -7.77 8.94 2.54
C GLY A 333 -8.54 9.08 1.22
N TRP A 334 -9.85 8.87 1.24
CA TRP A 334 -10.70 9.10 0.06
C TRP A 334 -10.63 10.55 -0.43
N LEU A 335 -10.52 11.53 0.49
CA LEU A 335 -10.46 12.95 0.13
C LEU A 335 -9.02 13.43 -0.19
N THR A 336 -8.07 12.52 -0.36
CA THR A 336 -6.70 12.86 -0.73
C THR A 336 -6.55 12.88 -2.25
N PRO A 337 -5.52 13.55 -2.81
CA PRO A 337 -5.28 13.56 -4.23
C PRO A 337 -5.20 12.14 -4.80
N GLN A 338 -5.99 11.88 -5.85
CA GLN A 338 -6.09 10.59 -6.54
C GLN A 338 -6.53 9.42 -5.63
N HIS A 339 -7.00 9.68 -4.41
CA HIS A 339 -7.35 8.66 -3.42
C HIS A 339 -6.15 7.79 -2.97
N LEU A 340 -4.93 8.24 -3.21
CA LEU A 340 -3.70 7.47 -2.92
C LEU A 340 -2.94 7.95 -1.68
N GLY A 341 -3.38 9.06 -1.08
CA GLY A 341 -2.82 9.58 0.16
C GLY A 341 -3.36 8.90 1.40
N THR A 342 -2.80 9.30 2.55
CA THR A 342 -3.21 8.79 3.86
C THR A 342 -3.64 9.89 4.81
N ASN A 343 -4.59 9.56 5.69
CA ASN A 343 -4.90 10.33 6.88
C ASN A 343 -4.02 9.82 8.02
N SER A 344 -3.13 10.68 8.53
CA SER A 344 -2.13 10.31 9.54
C SER A 344 -2.49 10.86 10.92
N TYR A 345 -2.50 9.98 11.92
CA TYR A 345 -2.84 10.29 13.30
C TYR A 345 -1.65 10.01 14.21
N ARG A 346 -1.18 11.05 14.91
CA ARG A 346 -0.20 10.87 15.99
C ARG A 346 -0.90 10.61 17.30
N LEU A 347 -0.54 9.49 17.91
CA LEU A 347 -1.10 9.00 19.15
C LEU A 347 -0.15 9.35 20.30
N SER A 348 -0.72 9.80 21.41
CA SER A 348 0.07 10.08 22.61
C SER A 348 0.31 8.76 23.34
N PRO A 349 1.57 8.42 23.69
CA PRO A 349 1.83 7.23 24.48
C PRO A 349 1.07 7.32 25.80
N ARG A 350 0.31 6.27 26.16
CA ARG A 350 -0.27 6.19 27.51
C ARG A 350 0.87 6.12 28.50
N LYS A 351 1.00 7.14 29.35
CA LYS A 351 1.94 7.11 30.49
C LYS A 351 1.41 6.03 31.45
N HIS A 352 2.14 4.93 31.58
CA HIS A 352 1.89 3.91 32.59
C HIS A 352 2.44 4.34 33.95
#